data_AF-A0A7V9P9F1-F1
#
_entry.id   AF-A0A7V9P9F1-F1
#
_cell.length_a   1.000
_cell.length_b   1.000
_cell.length_c   1.000
_cell.angle_alpha   90.00
_cell.angle_beta   90.00
_cell.angle_gamma   90.00
#
_symmetry.space_group_name_H-M   'P 1'
#
loop_
_entity.id
_entity.type
_entity.pdbx_description
1 polymer ?
#
loop_
_entity_poly.entity_id
_entity_poly.type
_entity_poly.pdbx_seq_one_letter_code
_entity_poly.pdbx_strand_id
1 'polypeptide(L)'
;MNDEIEKLHTAIRQYCIDRYAYWTENYKKLNALEKGFSVENGYSDEALTVIPRYNVLNAILAEIERHRPADFSSFEEAKEFFTLAVTEAQNIFTKPPNEEIKQRTIDEERALLIQYITRLSKSDLSEVKSLYYRHVLSKSESDFVREKLKTIWNVKGYYYPLEYRTRDDIEAFQDKYFEKEFGFERLREILHLRGISRIWEMCESDENHEIELSIFAPNLSETFWCDANFDWLIYASHESSITFAGSILSEIKNNWTNWQQRVWTSPFFD
;
A
#
# COMPACT_ATOMS: atom_id res chain seq x y z
N MET A 1 -3.57 -7.40 27.97
CA MET A 1 -2.17 -7.36 27.54
C MET A 1 -2.09 -7.18 26.02
N ASN A 2 -2.74 -8.03 25.22
CA ASN A 2 -2.75 -7.88 23.76
C ASN A 2 -3.31 -6.53 23.26
N ASP A 3 -4.37 -6.02 23.91
CA ASP A 3 -4.98 -4.71 23.59
C ASP A 3 -4.00 -3.52 23.71
N GLU A 4 -3.06 -3.55 24.68
CA GLU A 4 -2.09 -2.46 24.86
C GLU A 4 -1.04 -2.47 23.74
N ILE A 5 -0.61 -3.67 23.31
CA ILE A 5 0.35 -3.84 22.21
C ILE A 5 -0.30 -3.47 20.88
N GLU A 6 -1.56 -3.86 20.68
CA GLU A 6 -2.35 -3.48 19.51
C GLU A 6 -2.54 -1.96 19.41
N LYS A 7 -2.83 -1.29 20.53
CA LYS A 7 -2.91 0.18 20.57
C LYS A 7 -1.56 0.85 20.35
N LEU A 8 -0.46 0.31 20.87
CA LEU A 8 0.89 0.81 20.59
C LEU A 8 1.21 0.71 19.09
N HIS A 9 1.01 -0.47 18.51
CA HIS A 9 1.20 -0.72 17.07
C HIS A 9 0.36 0.25 16.23
N THR A 10 -0.91 0.41 16.60
CA THR A 10 -1.84 1.35 15.95
C THR A 10 -1.37 2.80 16.05
N ALA A 11 -0.93 3.25 17.22
CA ALA A 11 -0.44 4.61 17.44
C ALA A 11 0.80 4.92 16.59
N ILE A 12 1.73 3.97 16.48
CA ILE A 12 2.94 4.10 15.66
C ILE A 12 2.57 4.17 14.18
N ARG A 13 1.69 3.28 13.70
CA ARG A 13 1.20 3.30 12.32
C ARG A 13 0.52 4.62 11.99
N GLN A 14 -0.37 5.10 12.87
CA GLN A 14 -1.05 6.38 12.71
C GLN A 14 -0.05 7.55 12.61
N TYR A 15 0.97 7.59 13.47
CA TYR A 15 2.03 8.59 13.39
C TYR A 15 2.70 8.58 12.01
N CYS A 16 3.07 7.41 11.50
CA CYS A 16 3.71 7.27 10.19
C CYS A 16 2.80 7.75 9.05
N ILE A 17 1.53 7.33 9.06
CA ILE A 17 0.53 7.71 8.04
C ILE A 17 0.30 9.23 8.03
N ASP A 18 0.04 9.82 9.20
CA ASP A 18 -0.27 11.25 9.32
C ASP A 18 0.92 12.13 8.90
N ARG A 19 2.13 11.77 9.34
CA ARG A 19 3.32 12.54 9.00
C ARG A 19 3.75 12.33 7.55
N TYR A 20 3.54 11.15 6.99
CA TYR A 20 3.74 10.92 5.56
C TYR A 20 2.83 11.85 4.75
N ALA A 21 1.53 11.91 5.08
CA ALA A 21 0.58 12.81 4.43
C ALA A 21 0.96 14.29 4.59
N TYR A 22 1.40 14.70 5.79
CA TYR A 22 1.88 16.05 6.05
C TYR A 22 3.08 16.45 5.16
N TRP A 23 4.09 15.59 5.09
CA TRP A 23 5.31 15.89 4.34
C TRP A 23 5.11 15.82 2.82
N THR A 24 4.29 14.88 2.33
CA THR A 24 3.93 14.84 0.91
C THR A 24 3.15 16.07 0.48
N GLU A 25 2.23 16.58 1.31
CA GLU A 25 1.52 17.84 1.06
C GLU A 25 2.45 19.05 1.07
N ASN A 26 3.41 19.11 1.99
CA ASN A 26 4.43 20.15 1.98
C ASN A 26 5.31 20.10 0.73
N TYR A 27 5.66 18.91 0.26
CA TYR A 27 6.42 18.77 -0.97
C TYR A 27 5.62 19.22 -2.21
N LYS A 28 4.33 18.89 -2.29
CA LYS A 28 3.44 19.41 -3.34
C LYS A 28 3.43 20.94 -3.38
N LYS A 29 3.39 21.60 -2.21
CA LYS A 29 3.47 23.07 -2.12
C LYS A 29 4.82 23.61 -2.58
N LEU A 30 5.92 22.93 -2.29
CA LEU A 30 7.24 23.32 -2.80
C LEU A 30 7.31 23.21 -4.33
N ASN A 31 6.77 22.13 -4.91
CA ASN A 31 6.71 21.94 -6.36
C ASN A 31 5.84 23.00 -7.05
N ALA A 32 4.68 23.35 -6.47
CA ALA A 32 3.81 24.40 -7.01
C ALA A 32 4.47 25.79 -7.02
N LEU A 33 5.51 25.99 -6.21
CA LEU A 33 6.32 27.21 -6.17
C LEU A 33 7.59 27.12 -7.03
N GLU A 34 7.74 26.06 -7.83
CA GLU A 34 8.97 25.76 -8.62
C GLU A 34 10.24 25.65 -7.75
N LYS A 35 10.08 25.39 -6.45
CA LYS A 35 11.18 25.25 -5.49
C LYS A 35 11.62 23.80 -5.26
N GLY A 36 10.94 22.85 -5.87
CA GLY A 36 11.23 21.43 -5.66
C GLY A 36 12.34 20.86 -6.53
N PHE A 37 12.76 21.59 -7.57
CA PHE A 37 13.77 21.13 -8.52
C PHE A 37 14.84 22.20 -8.76
N SER A 38 16.09 21.77 -8.80
CA SER A 38 17.24 22.57 -9.22
C SER A 38 17.74 22.05 -10.56
N VAL A 39 17.97 22.96 -11.51
CA VAL A 39 18.46 22.63 -12.86
C VAL A 39 19.83 21.94 -12.83
N GLU A 40 20.64 22.19 -11.81
CA GLU A 40 22.02 21.69 -11.71
C GLU A 40 22.13 20.38 -10.91
N ASN A 41 21.29 20.18 -9.88
CA ASN A 41 21.46 19.10 -8.89
C ASN A 41 20.24 18.18 -8.72
N GLY A 42 19.21 18.31 -9.57
CA GLY A 42 17.98 17.54 -9.41
C GLY A 42 17.08 18.13 -8.34
N TYR A 43 17.18 17.68 -7.09
CA TYR A 43 16.38 18.26 -5.99
C TYR A 43 17.07 19.48 -5.38
N SER A 44 16.27 20.48 -4.95
CA SER A 44 16.78 21.60 -4.15
C SER A 44 17.11 21.16 -2.73
N ASP A 45 17.94 21.93 -2.02
CA ASP A 45 18.21 21.73 -0.60
C ASP A 45 16.91 21.72 0.22
N GLU A 46 15.97 22.62 -0.09
CA GLU A 46 14.65 22.65 0.54
C GLU A 46 13.86 21.36 0.30
N ALA A 47 13.85 20.84 -0.93
CA ALA A 47 13.21 19.57 -1.23
C ALA A 47 13.88 18.41 -0.48
N LEU A 48 15.20 18.42 -0.33
CA LEU A 48 15.96 17.44 0.44
C LEU A 48 15.69 17.50 1.95
N THR A 49 15.08 18.57 2.47
CA THR A 49 14.58 18.61 3.86
C THR A 49 13.19 17.99 4.05
N VAL A 50 12.49 17.67 2.95
CA VAL A 50 11.10 17.16 2.96
C VAL A 50 11.01 15.75 2.41
N ILE A 51 11.52 15.51 1.20
CA ILE A 51 11.42 14.23 0.49
C ILE A 51 11.90 13.04 1.34
N PRO A 52 13.07 13.12 1.99
CA PRO A 52 13.58 12.00 2.76
C PRO A 52 12.70 11.63 3.96
N ARG A 53 11.91 12.59 4.49
CA ARG A 53 11.03 12.36 5.64
C ARG A 53 9.88 11.43 5.30
N TYR A 54 9.13 11.71 4.24
CA TYR A 54 8.04 10.81 3.86
C TYR A 54 8.59 9.47 3.34
N ASN A 55 9.77 9.46 2.72
CA ASN A 55 10.40 8.20 2.30
C ASN A 55 10.82 7.31 3.48
N VAL A 56 11.40 7.87 4.54
CA VAL A 56 11.73 7.09 5.74
C VAL A 56 10.49 6.69 6.52
N LEU A 57 9.46 7.53 6.60
CA LEU A 57 8.20 7.17 7.24
C LEU A 57 7.51 6.00 6.52
N ASN A 58 7.58 5.95 5.19
CA ASN A 58 7.07 4.81 4.41
C ASN A 58 7.87 3.53 4.69
N ALA A 59 9.21 3.62 4.75
CA ALA A 59 10.07 2.48 5.11
C ALA A 59 9.76 1.95 6.51
N ILE A 60 9.61 2.85 7.48
CA ILE A 60 9.27 2.50 8.86
C ILE A 60 7.88 1.87 8.92
N LEU A 61 6.87 2.46 8.26
CA LEU A 61 5.51 1.91 8.27
C LEU A 61 5.49 0.48 7.75
N ALA A 62 6.16 0.20 6.64
CA ALA A 62 6.29 -1.16 6.12
C ALA A 62 6.96 -2.11 7.13
N GLU A 63 8.02 -1.67 7.82
CA GLU A 63 8.66 -2.49 8.86
C GLU A 63 7.72 -2.76 10.03
N ILE A 64 6.98 -1.77 10.52
CA ILE A 64 6.01 -1.94 11.60
C ILE A 64 4.88 -2.89 11.18
N GLU A 65 4.41 -2.79 9.93
CA GLU A 65 3.33 -3.62 9.38
C GLU A 65 3.77 -5.06 9.06
N ARG A 66 5.07 -5.40 9.07
CA ARG A 66 5.54 -6.80 9.00
C ARG A 66 5.26 -7.60 10.27
N HIS A 67 5.07 -6.90 11.40
CA HIS A 67 4.92 -7.50 12.72
C HIS A 67 3.51 -7.34 13.25
N ARG A 68 3.00 -8.40 13.88
CA ARG A 68 1.66 -8.44 14.47
C ARG A 68 1.77 -8.18 15.97
N PRO A 69 0.76 -7.54 16.59
CA PRO A 69 0.73 -7.37 18.04
C PRO A 69 0.89 -8.69 18.82
N ALA A 70 0.39 -9.80 18.26
CA ALA A 70 0.50 -11.14 18.84
C ALA A 70 1.92 -11.73 18.84
N ASP A 71 2.88 -11.11 18.13
CA ASP A 71 4.27 -11.57 18.09
C ASP A 71 5.05 -11.21 19.37
N PHE A 72 4.50 -10.34 20.21
CA PHE A 72 5.17 -9.81 21.39
C PHE A 72 4.56 -10.36 22.68
N SER A 73 5.42 -10.71 23.63
CA SER A 73 5.00 -11.24 24.92
C SER A 73 4.64 -10.15 25.94
N SER A 74 5.15 -8.93 25.73
CA SER A 74 4.92 -7.81 26.64
C SER A 74 4.94 -6.44 25.95
N PHE A 75 4.39 -5.44 26.63
CA PHE A 75 4.36 -4.05 26.17
C PHE A 75 5.76 -3.43 26.03
N GLU A 76 6.66 -3.70 26.98
CA GLU A 76 8.02 -3.14 26.95
C GLU A 76 8.87 -3.80 25.85
N GLU A 77 8.74 -5.11 25.66
CA GLU A 77 9.37 -5.81 24.53
C GLU A 77 8.92 -5.21 23.19
N ALA A 78 7.62 -4.94 23.02
CA ALA A 78 7.11 -4.30 21.82
C ALA A 78 7.67 -2.88 21.63
N LYS A 79 7.80 -2.07 22.69
CA LYS A 79 8.40 -0.73 22.61
C LYS A 79 9.87 -0.77 22.23
N GLU A 80 10.65 -1.66 22.84
CA GLU A 80 12.05 -1.86 22.51
C GLU A 80 12.22 -2.29 21.05
N PHE A 81 11.43 -3.27 20.63
CA PHE A 81 11.42 -3.76 19.26
C PHE A 81 11.09 -2.66 18.25
N PHE A 82 9.98 -1.92 18.44
CA PHE A 82 9.59 -0.89 17.49
C PHE A 82 10.57 0.30 17.46
N THR A 83 11.24 0.60 18.58
CA THR A 83 12.32 1.60 18.60
C THR A 83 13.50 1.17 17.72
N LEU A 84 13.86 -0.12 17.77
CA LEU A 84 14.89 -0.69 16.90
C LEU A 84 14.43 -0.70 15.43
N ALA A 85 13.20 -1.14 15.17
CA ALA A 85 12.61 -1.14 13.82
C ALA A 85 12.65 0.25 13.17
N VAL A 86 12.32 1.31 13.91
CA VAL A 86 12.43 2.70 13.43
C VAL A 86 13.87 3.07 13.04
N THR A 87 14.84 2.56 13.80
CA THR A 87 16.27 2.80 13.57
C THR A 87 16.83 1.99 12.40
N GLU A 88 16.24 0.85 12.07
CA GLU A 88 16.79 -0.06 11.06
C GLU A 88 16.02 -0.04 9.74
N ALA A 89 14.76 0.42 9.73
CA ALA A 89 13.90 0.39 8.55
C ALA A 89 14.47 1.19 7.37
N GLN A 90 14.61 0.53 6.21
CA GLN A 90 15.15 1.11 4.99
C GLN A 90 14.33 0.71 3.77
N ASN A 91 14.27 1.58 2.77
CA ASN A 91 13.81 1.25 1.42
C ASN A 91 14.82 1.73 0.37
N ILE A 92 14.50 1.58 -0.92
CA ILE A 92 15.37 2.00 -2.03
C ILE A 92 15.73 3.48 -1.99
N PHE A 93 14.93 4.32 -1.35
CA PHE A 93 15.14 5.77 -1.26
C PHE A 93 15.91 6.21 -0.02
N THR A 94 16.05 5.38 1.01
CA THR A 94 16.73 5.74 2.26
C THR A 94 18.07 5.04 2.45
N LYS A 95 18.35 3.98 1.68
CA LYS A 95 19.63 3.25 1.73
C LYS A 95 20.83 4.17 1.47
N PRO A 96 21.92 4.04 2.23
CA PRO A 96 23.14 4.79 1.98
C PRO A 96 23.86 4.34 0.69
N PRO A 97 24.78 5.16 0.16
CA PRO A 97 25.17 6.49 0.65
C PRO A 97 24.09 7.55 0.36
N ASN A 98 23.91 8.47 1.30
CA ASN A 98 23.04 9.64 1.16
C ASN A 98 23.88 10.92 1.26
N GLU A 99 23.46 11.97 0.57
CA GLU A 99 23.96 13.33 0.79
C GLU A 99 23.68 13.78 2.23
N GLU A 100 24.51 14.68 2.76
CA GLU A 100 24.48 15.10 4.17
C GLU A 100 23.10 15.62 4.60
N ILE A 101 22.47 16.49 3.80
CA ILE A 101 21.14 17.06 4.09
C ILE A 101 20.09 15.94 4.17
N LYS A 102 20.14 15.01 3.22
CA LYS A 102 19.23 13.87 3.16
C LYS A 102 19.39 12.95 4.37
N GLN A 103 20.63 12.60 4.72
CA GLN A 103 20.91 11.74 5.86
C GLN A 103 20.45 12.39 7.17
N ARG A 104 20.81 13.66 7.41
CA ARG A 104 20.37 14.42 8.59
C ARG A 104 18.85 14.47 8.69
N THR A 105 18.16 14.70 7.57
CA THR A 105 16.69 14.76 7.52
C THR A 105 16.05 13.43 7.88
N ILE A 106 16.61 12.30 7.42
CA ILE A 106 16.19 10.95 7.78
C ILE A 106 16.37 10.72 9.29
N ASP A 107 17.54 11.07 9.82
CA ASP A 107 17.90 10.84 11.23
C ASP A 107 17.02 11.66 12.19
N GLU A 108 16.72 12.92 11.83
CA GLU A 108 15.81 13.77 12.58
C GLU A 108 14.40 13.17 12.66
N GLU A 109 13.86 12.65 11.55
CA GLU A 109 12.52 12.06 11.52
C GLU A 109 12.45 10.77 12.37
N ARG A 110 13.49 9.95 12.32
CA ARG A 110 13.63 8.77 13.19
C ARG A 110 13.69 9.15 14.66
N ALA A 111 14.50 10.15 15.01
CA ALA A 111 14.63 10.62 16.38
C ALA A 111 13.28 11.12 16.95
N LEU A 112 12.47 11.82 16.13
CA LEU A 112 11.14 12.27 16.52
C LEU A 112 10.20 11.09 16.82
N LEU A 113 10.18 10.06 15.98
CA LEU A 113 9.33 8.88 16.20
C LEU A 113 9.82 8.05 17.39
N ILE A 114 11.12 7.88 17.57
CA ILE A 114 11.69 7.20 18.76
C ILE A 114 11.27 7.95 20.03
N GLN A 115 11.36 9.29 20.03
CA GLN A 115 10.91 10.10 21.15
C GLN A 115 9.39 9.94 21.40
N TYR A 116 8.59 9.83 20.34
CA TYR A 116 7.16 9.57 20.45
C TYR A 116 6.89 8.21 21.11
N ILE A 117 7.48 7.12 20.59
CA ILE A 117 7.32 5.76 21.12
C ILE A 117 7.73 5.68 22.58
N THR A 118 8.90 6.22 22.92
CA THR A 118 9.45 6.15 24.28
C THR A 118 8.56 6.85 25.30
N ARG A 119 7.90 7.95 24.91
CA ARG A 119 6.97 8.71 25.76
C ARG A 119 5.59 8.09 25.91
N LEU A 120 5.15 7.25 24.96
CA LEU A 120 3.84 6.60 25.05
C LEU A 120 3.73 5.77 26.33
N SER A 121 2.74 6.13 27.13
CA SER A 121 2.31 5.43 28.33
C SER A 121 1.00 4.69 28.06
N LYS A 122 0.64 3.77 28.95
CA LYS A 122 -0.63 3.03 28.88
C LYS A 122 -1.85 3.95 28.90
N SER A 123 -1.77 5.09 29.59
CA SER A 123 -2.86 6.08 29.60
C SER A 123 -3.01 6.79 28.26
N ASP A 124 -1.90 7.12 27.58
CA ASP A 124 -1.96 7.77 26.26
C ASP A 124 -2.65 6.87 25.22
N LEU A 125 -2.47 5.56 25.36
CA LEU A 125 -3.04 4.56 24.46
C LEU A 125 -4.55 4.34 24.64
N SER A 126 -5.14 4.81 25.73
CA SER A 126 -6.58 4.61 25.98
C SER A 126 -7.49 5.32 24.96
N GLU A 127 -6.99 6.39 24.33
CA GLU A 127 -7.70 7.20 23.34
C GLU A 127 -7.36 6.81 21.88
N VAL A 128 -6.47 5.82 21.68
CA VAL A 128 -6.07 5.39 20.34
C VAL A 128 -7.24 4.64 19.70
N LYS A 129 -7.75 5.21 18.61
CA LYS A 129 -8.78 4.58 17.79
C LYS A 129 -8.18 3.45 16.97
N SER A 130 -8.94 2.37 16.79
CA SER A 130 -8.55 1.29 15.89
C SER A 130 -8.31 1.84 14.49
N LEU A 131 -7.24 1.37 13.86
CA LEU A 131 -6.98 1.58 12.44
C LEU A 131 -7.42 0.34 11.67
N TYR A 132 -7.55 0.47 10.35
CA TYR A 132 -7.79 -0.65 9.46
C TYR A 132 -6.65 -1.68 9.54
N TYR A 133 -6.99 -2.93 9.26
CA TYR A 133 -6.00 -4.00 9.17
C TYR A 133 -5.14 -3.84 7.90
N ARG A 134 -3.82 -3.92 8.07
CA ARG A 134 -2.82 -4.02 6.99
C ARG A 134 -1.59 -4.74 7.55
N HIS A 135 -1.12 -5.74 6.81
CA HIS A 135 0.02 -6.58 7.16
C HIS A 135 0.92 -6.71 5.94
N VAL A 136 2.21 -6.40 6.08
CA VAL A 136 3.21 -6.65 5.03
C VAL A 136 3.53 -8.13 5.02
N LEU A 137 3.30 -8.78 3.89
CA LEU A 137 3.57 -10.20 3.74
C LEU A 137 5.07 -10.47 3.87
N SER A 138 5.39 -11.49 4.66
CA SER A 138 6.72 -12.09 4.62
C SER A 138 7.04 -12.64 3.23
N LYS A 139 8.32 -12.95 2.99
CA LYS A 139 8.75 -13.55 1.71
C LYS A 139 8.01 -14.86 1.42
N SER A 140 7.86 -15.74 2.41
CA SER A 140 7.18 -17.02 2.22
C SER A 140 5.68 -16.88 1.97
N GLU A 141 5.00 -15.93 2.64
CA GLU A 141 3.60 -15.60 2.36
C GLU A 141 3.46 -15.05 0.93
N SER A 142 4.35 -14.13 0.52
CA SER A 142 4.38 -13.58 -0.83
C SER A 142 4.59 -14.65 -1.89
N ASP A 143 5.60 -15.50 -1.72
CA ASP A 143 5.93 -16.59 -2.64
C ASP A 143 4.76 -17.57 -2.77
N PHE A 144 4.08 -17.87 -1.66
CA PHE A 144 2.87 -18.70 -1.67
C PHE A 144 1.77 -18.10 -2.54
N VAL A 145 1.44 -16.82 -2.35
CA VAL A 145 0.39 -16.14 -3.13
C VAL A 145 0.80 -16.07 -4.61
N ARG A 146 2.05 -15.73 -4.92
CA ARG A 146 2.56 -15.66 -6.30
C ARG A 146 2.48 -17.02 -7.02
N GLU A 147 2.85 -18.11 -6.35
CA GLU A 147 2.74 -19.45 -6.95
C GLU A 147 1.28 -19.87 -7.18
N LYS A 148 0.35 -19.44 -6.32
CA LYS A 148 -1.09 -19.64 -6.53
C LYS A 148 -1.61 -18.83 -7.72
N LEU A 149 -1.25 -17.55 -7.83
CA LEU A 149 -1.59 -16.71 -8.99
C LEU A 149 -1.06 -17.30 -10.29
N LYS A 150 0.19 -17.76 -10.29
CA LYS A 150 0.81 -18.44 -11.43
C LYS A 150 0.09 -19.75 -11.80
N THR A 151 -0.27 -20.56 -10.81
CA THR A 151 -0.88 -21.88 -11.06
C THR A 151 -2.34 -21.78 -11.51
N ILE A 152 -3.13 -20.90 -10.89
CA ILE A 152 -4.58 -20.81 -11.13
C ILE A 152 -4.89 -19.86 -12.29
N TRP A 153 -4.18 -18.73 -12.34
CA TRP A 153 -4.44 -17.63 -13.27
C TRP A 153 -3.39 -17.49 -14.37
N ASN A 154 -2.29 -18.25 -14.33
CA ASN A 154 -1.18 -18.17 -15.30
C ASN A 154 -0.51 -16.79 -15.34
N VAL A 155 -0.41 -16.12 -14.18
CA VAL A 155 0.34 -14.85 -14.02
C VAL A 155 1.86 -15.11 -14.08
N LYS A 156 2.58 -14.35 -14.91
CA LYS A 156 4.05 -14.50 -15.14
C LYS A 156 4.83 -13.18 -15.05
N GLY A 157 4.19 -12.11 -14.60
CA GLY A 157 4.64 -10.73 -14.71
C GLY A 157 3.39 -9.88 -14.93
N TYR A 158 3.24 -9.34 -16.13
CA TYR A 158 1.99 -8.72 -16.57
C TYR A 158 0.85 -9.73 -16.76
N TYR A 159 -0.35 -9.20 -16.93
CA TYR A 159 -1.56 -9.96 -17.20
C TYR A 159 -2.39 -9.36 -18.33
N TYR A 160 -3.53 -9.96 -18.64
CA TYR A 160 -4.47 -9.37 -19.60
C TYR A 160 -4.84 -7.95 -19.14
N PRO A 161 -4.83 -6.93 -20.03
CA PRO A 161 -4.79 -7.01 -21.49
C PRO A 161 -3.40 -6.99 -22.14
N LEU A 162 -2.31 -6.87 -21.38
CA LEU A 162 -0.95 -6.82 -21.92
C LEU A 162 -0.42 -8.19 -22.37
N GLU A 163 -0.94 -9.25 -21.75
CA GLU A 163 -0.66 -10.63 -22.10
C GLU A 163 -1.88 -11.33 -22.72
N TYR A 164 -1.64 -12.41 -23.46
CA TYR A 164 -2.71 -13.15 -24.12
C TYR A 164 -3.69 -13.79 -23.14
N ARG A 165 -4.99 -13.60 -23.38
CA ARG A 165 -6.06 -14.19 -22.58
C ARG A 165 -6.22 -15.68 -22.86
N THR A 166 -6.10 -16.52 -21.83
CA THR A 166 -6.24 -17.99 -21.95
C THR A 166 -7.60 -18.52 -21.47
N ARG A 167 -8.45 -17.67 -20.90
CA ARG A 167 -9.77 -18.05 -20.33
C ARG A 167 -10.84 -17.03 -20.72
N ASP A 168 -12.08 -17.47 -20.86
CA ASP A 168 -13.19 -16.59 -21.25
C ASP A 168 -13.81 -15.81 -20.08
N ASP A 169 -13.46 -16.18 -18.85
CA ASP A 169 -13.87 -15.50 -17.62
C ASP A 169 -12.91 -14.37 -17.22
N ILE A 170 -12.29 -13.71 -18.19
CA ILE A 170 -11.38 -12.58 -18.00
C ILE A 170 -11.80 -11.43 -18.93
N GLU A 171 -11.90 -10.22 -18.38
CA GLU A 171 -12.15 -8.99 -19.15
C GLU A 171 -11.36 -7.83 -18.56
N ALA A 172 -10.82 -6.98 -19.44
CA ALA A 172 -10.13 -5.76 -19.10
C ALA A 172 -11.01 -4.57 -19.48
N PHE A 173 -11.05 -3.58 -18.61
CA PHE A 173 -11.78 -2.34 -18.81
C PHE A 173 -10.81 -1.17 -18.71
N GLN A 174 -11.17 -0.08 -19.38
CA GLN A 174 -10.52 1.21 -19.22
C GLN A 174 -10.79 1.75 -17.81
N ASP A 175 -9.74 1.89 -17.01
CA ASP A 175 -9.83 2.20 -15.57
C ASP A 175 -10.53 3.55 -15.29
N LYS A 176 -10.27 4.57 -16.11
CA LYS A 176 -10.85 5.91 -15.95
C LYS A 176 -12.38 5.92 -15.97
N TYR A 177 -12.99 4.99 -16.70
CA TYR A 177 -14.44 4.84 -16.72
C TYR A 177 -14.93 3.97 -15.58
N PHE A 178 -14.14 3.00 -15.13
CA PHE A 178 -14.50 2.14 -14.02
C PHE A 178 -14.72 2.96 -12.75
N GLU A 179 -13.76 3.80 -12.35
CA GLU A 179 -13.92 4.61 -11.14
C GLU A 179 -15.12 5.58 -11.26
N LYS A 180 -15.24 6.25 -12.40
CA LYS A 180 -16.28 7.27 -12.62
C LYS A 180 -17.70 6.73 -12.74
N GLU A 181 -17.86 5.59 -13.42
CA GLU A 181 -19.18 5.05 -13.77
C GLU A 181 -19.62 3.89 -12.86
N PHE A 182 -18.67 3.13 -12.31
CA PHE A 182 -18.93 1.98 -11.43
C PHE A 182 -18.55 2.27 -9.98
N GLY A 183 -17.32 2.73 -9.76
CA GLY A 183 -16.79 3.14 -8.46
C GLY A 183 -16.25 2.00 -7.58
N PHE A 184 -15.21 2.30 -6.82
CA PHE A 184 -14.60 1.32 -5.90
C PHE A 184 -15.47 0.97 -4.69
N GLU A 185 -16.37 1.86 -4.26
CA GLU A 185 -17.33 1.53 -3.18
C GLU A 185 -18.24 0.37 -3.56
N ARG A 186 -18.81 0.40 -4.77
CA ARG A 186 -19.67 -0.68 -5.25
C ARG A 186 -18.92 -1.99 -5.42
N LEU A 187 -17.66 -1.92 -5.86
CA LEU A 187 -16.77 -3.08 -5.91
C LEU A 187 -16.54 -3.67 -4.50
N ARG A 188 -16.29 -2.83 -3.49
CA ARG A 188 -16.17 -3.25 -2.09
C ARG A 188 -17.46 -3.88 -1.58
N GLU A 189 -18.63 -3.31 -1.88
CA GLU A 189 -19.93 -3.89 -1.51
C GLU A 189 -20.12 -5.29 -2.09
N ILE A 190 -19.77 -5.47 -3.37
CA ILE A 190 -19.83 -6.78 -4.05
C ILE A 190 -18.95 -7.80 -3.34
N LEU A 191 -17.69 -7.45 -3.05
CA LEU A 191 -16.76 -8.32 -2.33
C LEU A 191 -17.25 -8.61 -0.90
N HIS A 192 -17.79 -7.60 -0.21
CA HIS A 192 -18.32 -7.74 1.14
C HIS A 192 -19.52 -8.69 1.19
N LEU A 193 -20.44 -8.62 0.22
CA LEU A 193 -21.59 -9.53 0.11
C LEU A 193 -21.19 -11.00 -0.12
N ARG A 194 -19.96 -11.24 -0.60
CA ARG A 194 -19.35 -12.57 -0.71
C ARG A 194 -18.69 -13.05 0.59
N GLY A 195 -18.75 -12.27 1.66
CA GLY A 195 -18.10 -12.57 2.94
C GLY A 195 -16.60 -12.27 2.95
N ILE A 196 -16.09 -11.52 1.96
CA ILE A 196 -14.68 -11.13 1.91
C ILE A 196 -14.50 -9.92 2.84
N SER A 197 -13.58 -10.04 3.79
CA SER A 197 -13.20 -8.95 4.70
C SER A 197 -11.75 -8.51 4.52
N ARG A 198 -10.91 -9.35 3.90
CA ARG A 198 -9.49 -9.11 3.65
C ARG A 198 -9.10 -9.67 2.30
N ILE A 199 -8.11 -9.04 1.69
CA ILE A 199 -7.58 -9.42 0.38
C ILE A 199 -6.06 -9.35 0.42
N TRP A 200 -5.41 -10.14 -0.43
CA TRP A 200 -4.00 -9.97 -0.74
C TRP A 200 -3.84 -8.93 -1.84
N GLU A 201 -2.85 -8.08 -1.66
CA GLU A 201 -2.38 -7.07 -2.60
C GLU A 201 -0.94 -7.42 -2.98
N MET A 202 -0.75 -7.82 -4.24
CA MET A 202 0.53 -8.27 -4.76
C MET A 202 1.05 -7.24 -5.77
N CYS A 203 1.89 -6.32 -5.30
CA CYS A 203 2.50 -5.29 -6.13
C CYS A 203 3.74 -5.84 -6.86
N GLU A 204 4.05 -5.29 -8.04
CA GLU A 204 5.29 -5.59 -8.76
C GLU A 204 6.51 -4.94 -8.08
N SER A 205 6.39 -3.66 -7.72
CA SER A 205 7.53 -2.82 -7.32
C SER A 205 7.59 -2.48 -5.83
N ASP A 206 6.48 -2.65 -5.11
CA ASP A 206 6.38 -2.38 -3.67
C ASP A 206 6.22 -3.67 -2.84
N GLU A 207 6.14 -3.50 -1.53
CA GLU A 207 5.83 -4.58 -0.60
C GLU A 207 4.43 -5.18 -0.90
N ASN A 208 4.29 -6.49 -0.71
CA ASN A 208 2.99 -7.15 -0.79
C ASN A 208 2.27 -7.07 0.54
N HIS A 209 0.94 -6.96 0.51
CA HIS A 209 0.15 -6.81 1.72
C HIS A 209 -1.01 -7.80 1.80
N GLU A 210 -1.45 -8.09 3.01
CA GLU A 210 -2.84 -8.44 3.29
C GLU A 210 -3.52 -7.18 3.83
N ILE A 211 -4.61 -6.74 3.21
CA ILE A 211 -5.32 -5.50 3.58
C ILE A 211 -6.78 -5.77 3.90
N GLU A 212 -7.35 -4.94 4.77
CA GLU A 212 -8.78 -4.88 5.01
C GLU A 212 -9.52 -4.39 3.76
N LEU A 213 -10.68 -4.99 3.47
CA LEU A 213 -11.49 -4.60 2.32
C LEU A 213 -11.93 -3.13 2.36
N SER A 214 -12.08 -2.53 3.55
CA SER A 214 -12.51 -1.14 3.73
C SER A 214 -11.54 -0.12 3.12
N ILE A 215 -10.25 -0.47 3.00
CA ILE A 215 -9.22 0.39 2.39
C ILE A 215 -8.85 -0.05 0.97
N PHE A 216 -9.47 -1.10 0.44
CA PHE A 216 -9.18 -1.60 -0.90
C PHE A 216 -9.56 -0.58 -1.97
N ALA A 217 -8.57 -0.05 -2.68
CA ALA A 217 -8.75 0.83 -3.82
C ALA A 217 -7.71 0.47 -4.90
N PRO A 218 -8.09 -0.25 -5.97
CA PRO A 218 -7.19 -0.55 -7.08
C PRO A 218 -6.47 0.70 -7.58
N ASN A 219 -5.15 0.60 -7.70
CA ASN A 219 -4.30 1.63 -8.27
C ASN A 219 -3.60 1.09 -9.52
N LEU A 220 -3.18 1.98 -10.42
CA LEU A 220 -2.53 1.60 -11.67
C LEU A 220 -1.04 1.33 -11.45
N SER A 221 -0.68 0.38 -10.60
CA SER A 221 0.71 0.11 -10.20
C SER A 221 1.13 -1.35 -10.41
N GLU A 222 0.66 -1.98 -11.49
CA GLU A 222 0.95 -3.39 -11.82
C GLU A 222 0.68 -4.32 -10.63
N THR A 223 -0.54 -4.20 -10.10
CA THR A 223 -0.91 -4.83 -8.83
C THR A 223 -2.05 -5.81 -9.02
N PHE A 224 -1.94 -6.94 -8.33
CA PHE A 224 -2.94 -8.00 -8.30
C PHE A 224 -3.65 -8.05 -6.96
N TRP A 225 -4.97 -8.26 -6.98
CA TRP A 225 -5.76 -8.51 -5.78
C TRP A 225 -6.56 -9.80 -5.89
N CYS A 226 -6.59 -10.57 -4.81
CA CYS A 226 -7.39 -11.79 -4.65
C CYS A 226 -7.65 -12.08 -3.17
N ASP A 227 -8.54 -13.01 -2.86
CA ASP A 227 -8.73 -13.53 -1.50
C ASP A 227 -8.11 -14.93 -1.32
N ALA A 228 -8.31 -15.51 -0.13
CA ALA A 228 -7.82 -16.84 0.22
C ALA A 228 -8.32 -17.99 -0.67
N ASN A 229 -9.42 -17.81 -1.39
CA ASN A 229 -10.02 -18.84 -2.24
C ASN A 229 -9.43 -18.83 -3.66
N PHE A 230 -8.86 -17.71 -4.09
CA PHE A 230 -8.31 -17.52 -5.44
C PHE A 230 -9.31 -17.81 -6.57
N ASP A 231 -10.62 -17.70 -6.33
CA ASP A 231 -11.67 -17.92 -7.33
C ASP A 231 -11.96 -16.68 -8.19
N TRP A 232 -11.36 -15.55 -7.82
CA TRP A 232 -11.32 -14.32 -8.59
C TRP A 232 -9.93 -13.69 -8.56
N LEU A 233 -9.68 -12.78 -9.50
CA LEU A 233 -8.49 -11.94 -9.55
C LEU A 233 -8.88 -10.57 -10.10
N ILE A 234 -8.35 -9.52 -9.48
CA ILE A 234 -8.35 -8.16 -10.02
C ILE A 234 -6.90 -7.81 -10.34
N TYR A 235 -6.66 -7.19 -11.49
CA TYR A 235 -5.34 -6.69 -11.87
C TYR A 235 -5.48 -5.28 -12.41
N ALA A 236 -4.61 -4.37 -11.99
CA ALA A 236 -4.58 -3.02 -12.53
C ALA A 236 -3.16 -2.66 -12.96
N SER A 237 -3.06 -2.05 -14.14
CA SER A 237 -1.81 -1.79 -14.84
C SER A 237 -1.62 -0.30 -15.11
N HIS A 238 -0.36 0.12 -15.24
CA HIS A 238 0.01 1.46 -15.71
C HIS A 238 -0.58 1.80 -17.08
N GLU A 239 -0.98 0.80 -17.85
CA GLU A 239 -1.55 0.94 -19.20
C GLU A 239 -3.05 1.26 -19.19
N SER A 240 -3.53 1.97 -18.15
CA SER A 240 -4.92 2.41 -17.97
C SER A 240 -5.95 1.28 -18.04
N SER A 241 -5.59 0.11 -17.49
CA SER A 241 -6.47 -1.06 -17.50
C SER A 241 -6.75 -1.56 -16.10
N ILE A 242 -7.99 -1.99 -15.89
CA ILE A 242 -8.41 -2.80 -14.76
C ILE A 242 -9.07 -4.08 -15.27
N THR A 243 -8.49 -5.21 -14.93
CA THR A 243 -8.90 -6.54 -15.35
C THR A 243 -9.58 -7.27 -14.22
N PHE A 244 -10.73 -7.86 -14.53
CA PHE A 244 -11.47 -8.73 -13.62
C PHE A 244 -11.48 -10.14 -14.21
N ALA A 245 -11.18 -11.11 -13.36
CA ALA A 245 -11.17 -12.52 -13.72
C ALA A 245 -11.96 -13.36 -12.73
N GLY A 246 -12.51 -14.47 -13.21
CA GLY A 246 -13.20 -15.46 -12.40
C GLY A 246 -14.60 -15.06 -11.97
N SER A 247 -14.97 -15.49 -10.77
CA SER A 247 -16.35 -15.39 -10.27
C SER A 247 -16.84 -13.94 -10.20
N ILE A 248 -15.96 -12.95 -9.97
CA ILE A 248 -16.35 -11.54 -9.83
C ILE A 248 -16.76 -10.88 -11.16
N LEU A 249 -16.26 -11.37 -12.30
CA LEU A 249 -16.46 -10.70 -13.59
C LEU A 249 -17.94 -10.58 -13.96
N SER A 250 -18.71 -11.64 -13.71
CA SER A 250 -20.15 -11.67 -14.01
C SER A 250 -20.93 -10.62 -13.21
N GLU A 251 -20.57 -10.40 -11.96
CA GLU A 251 -21.21 -9.41 -11.09
C GLU A 251 -20.89 -7.99 -11.53
N ILE A 252 -19.65 -7.71 -11.95
CA ILE A 252 -19.30 -6.42 -12.55
C ILE A 252 -20.16 -6.16 -13.79
N LYS A 253 -20.21 -7.12 -14.71
CA LYS A 253 -20.98 -7.00 -15.96
C LYS A 253 -22.49 -6.82 -15.71
N ASN A 254 -23.04 -7.45 -14.69
CA ASN A 254 -24.46 -7.33 -14.33
C ASN A 254 -24.80 -5.98 -13.66
N ASN A 255 -23.81 -5.32 -13.06
CA ASN A 255 -23.99 -4.08 -12.30
C ASN A 255 -23.52 -2.83 -13.06
N TRP A 256 -22.88 -2.99 -14.23
CA TRP A 256 -22.36 -1.91 -15.06
C TRP A 256 -23.01 -1.88 -16.45
N THR A 257 -24.12 -1.15 -16.59
CA THR A 257 -25.04 -1.24 -17.74
C THR A 257 -24.41 -1.04 -19.13
N ASN A 258 -23.30 -0.34 -19.22
CA ASN A 258 -22.62 0.03 -20.46
C ASN A 258 -21.18 -0.51 -20.56
N TRP A 259 -20.83 -1.53 -19.78
CA TRP A 259 -19.47 -2.08 -19.69
C TRP A 259 -18.87 -2.46 -21.06
N GLN A 260 -19.69 -2.90 -22.02
CA GLN A 260 -19.23 -3.30 -23.36
C GLN A 260 -18.54 -2.16 -24.09
N GLN A 261 -18.94 -0.91 -23.82
CA GLN A 261 -18.34 0.28 -24.41
C GLN A 261 -17.09 0.76 -23.66
N ARG A 262 -16.69 0.03 -22.61
CA ARG A 262 -15.62 0.37 -21.66
C ARG A 262 -14.53 -0.69 -21.62
N VAL A 263 -14.68 -1.75 -22.41
CA VAL A 263 -13.64 -2.76 -22.63
C VAL A 263 -12.36 -2.05 -23.07
N TRP A 264 -11.23 -2.48 -22.52
CA TRP A 264 -9.94 -1.91 -22.83
C TRP A 264 -9.59 -2.10 -24.31
N THR A 265 -9.09 -1.05 -24.95
CA THR A 265 -8.73 -1.04 -26.38
C THR A 265 -7.28 -0.65 -26.63
N SER A 266 -6.76 0.25 -25.80
CA SER A 266 -5.43 0.81 -25.88
C SER A 266 -5.10 1.51 -24.56
N PRO A 267 -3.82 1.73 -24.24
CA PRO A 267 -3.44 2.59 -23.12
C PRO A 267 -3.97 4.01 -23.27
N PHE A 268 -4.23 4.68 -22.15
CA PHE A 268 -4.28 6.15 -22.11
C PHE A 268 -2.96 6.66 -21.54
N PHE A 269 -2.39 7.65 -22.21
CA PHE A 269 -1.34 8.48 -21.66
C PHE A 269 -1.96 9.87 -21.57
N ASP A 270 -2.48 10.21 -20.40
CA ASP A 270 -2.94 11.57 -20.10
C ASP A 270 -1.73 12.51 -19.87
#